data_AF-A0A914ZJS0-F1
#
_entry.id   AF-A0A914ZJS0-F1
#
_cell.length_a   1.000
_cell.length_b   1.000
_cell.length_c   1.000
_cell.angle_alpha   90.00
_cell.angle_beta   90.00
_cell.angle_gamma   90.00
#
_symmetry.space_group_name_H-M   'P 1'
#
loop_
_entity.id
_entity.type
_entity.pdbx_description
1 polymer ?
#
loop_
_entity_poly.entity_id
_entity_poly.type
_entity_poly.pdbx_seq_one_letter_code
_entity_poly.pdbx_strand_id
1 'polypeptide(L)'
;IAMKVSKLTPNLSKNQDGGVHWTLSTASTLFWRVKGDAVNALKCLRHSLNNAPPDMKDVALVSMANIYHQAGLLHSALIAGGAALGISPKLVAIHFTLANIYASMADYEHALQFYYSTLSLQSTFEPAKERIRAIYCHTGSTFRFHSRIHLR
;
A
#
# COMPACT_ATOMS: atom_id res chain seq x y z
N ILE A 1 -17.16 -3.66 0.94
CA ILE A 1 -16.23 -4.77 1.25
C ILE A 1 -16.20 -4.92 2.77
N ALA A 2 -17.04 -5.81 3.29
CA ALA A 2 -17.16 -6.04 4.72
C ALA A 2 -15.93 -6.81 5.21
N MET A 3 -14.98 -6.12 5.84
CA MET A 3 -14.01 -6.82 6.67
C MET A 3 -14.77 -7.39 7.87
N LYS A 4 -14.80 -8.72 7.95
CA LYS A 4 -15.37 -9.46 9.07
C LYS A 4 -14.62 -9.02 10.33
N VAL A 5 -15.28 -8.20 11.16
CA VAL A 5 -14.81 -7.71 12.48
C VAL A 5 -14.65 -8.86 13.50
N SER A 6 -14.89 -10.11 13.09
CA SER A 6 -14.99 -11.29 13.96
C SER A 6 -13.65 -11.88 14.43
N LYS A 7 -12.54 -11.13 14.37
CA LYS A 7 -11.27 -11.50 15.03
C LYS A 7 -10.64 -10.34 15.82
N LEU A 8 -11.45 -9.37 16.25
CA LEU A 8 -11.09 -8.49 17.37
C LEU A 8 -11.45 -9.19 18.69
N THR A 9 -10.81 -10.31 18.97
CA THR A 9 -10.73 -10.82 20.35
C THR A 9 -9.57 -10.07 21.01
N PRO A 10 -9.82 -9.20 22.00
CA PRO A 10 -8.75 -8.55 22.71
C PRO A 10 -8.22 -9.56 23.72
N ASN A 11 -7.27 -10.41 23.32
CA ASN A 11 -6.19 -10.73 24.24
C ASN A 11 -5.32 -9.47 24.31
N LEU A 12 -5.85 -8.46 25.00
CA LEU A 12 -5.11 -7.29 25.46
C LEU A 12 -4.13 -7.85 26.49
N SER A 13 -2.99 -8.36 26.02
CA SER A 13 -1.86 -8.65 26.88
C SER A 13 -1.54 -7.34 27.58
N LYS A 14 -1.87 -7.29 28.87
CA LYS A 14 -1.42 -6.27 29.80
C LYS A 14 0.08 -6.09 29.60
N ASN A 15 0.46 -5.02 28.94
CA ASN A 15 1.63 -4.24 29.28
C ASN A 15 1.24 -2.79 29.05
N GLN A 16 0.91 -2.17 30.18
CA GLN A 16 0.67 -0.74 30.32
C GLN A 16 1.97 -0.01 30.03
N ASP A 17 1.95 0.83 29.01
CA ASP A 17 2.42 2.20 29.14
C ASP A 17 1.21 3.07 28.75
N GLY A 18 1.00 4.21 29.41
CA GLY A 18 -0.21 5.05 29.30
C GLY A 18 -0.47 5.70 27.93
N GLY A 19 0.01 5.11 26.84
CA GLY A 19 -0.16 5.55 25.46
C GLY A 19 -1.34 4.89 24.74
N VAL A 20 -1.82 5.57 23.70
CA VAL A 20 -2.88 5.08 22.83
C VAL A 20 -2.39 3.85 22.05
N HIS A 21 -3.10 2.73 22.14
CA HIS A 21 -2.74 1.50 21.41
C HIS A 21 -2.59 1.79 19.89
N TRP A 22 -1.57 1.21 19.25
CA TRP A 22 -1.22 1.52 17.85
C TRP A 22 -2.40 1.24 16.89
N THR A 23 -3.20 0.19 17.14
CA THR A 23 -4.39 -0.13 16.31
C THR A 23 -5.43 0.98 16.36
N LEU A 24 -5.62 1.64 17.51
CA LEU A 24 -6.53 2.76 17.64
C LEU A 24 -6.00 3.97 16.86
N SER A 25 -4.69 4.22 16.91
CA SER A 25 -4.04 5.27 16.11
C SER A 25 -4.19 5.00 14.60
N THR A 26 -4.02 3.75 14.17
CA THR A 26 -4.28 3.33 12.78
C THR A 26 -5.75 3.54 12.40
N ALA A 27 -6.70 3.18 13.27
CA ALA A 27 -8.12 3.39 13.01
C ALA A 27 -8.50 4.87 12.91
N SER A 28 -7.96 5.74 13.78
CA SER A 28 -8.16 7.19 13.74
C SER A 28 -7.70 7.82 12.42
N THR A 29 -6.72 7.21 11.76
CA THR A 29 -6.27 7.67 10.43
C THR A 29 -7.41 7.65 9.41
N LEU A 30 -8.28 6.63 9.45
CA LEU A 30 -9.42 6.55 8.53
C LEU A 30 -10.41 7.70 8.74
N PHE A 31 -10.66 8.09 9.99
CA PHE A 31 -11.52 9.23 10.31
C PHE A 31 -10.97 10.52 9.71
N TRP A 32 -9.69 10.81 9.91
CA TRP A 32 -9.08 12.03 9.38
C TRP A 32 -8.98 12.03 7.85
N ARG A 33 -8.77 10.86 7.23
CA ARG A 33 -8.83 10.72 5.77
C ARG A 33 -10.22 11.05 5.21
N VAL A 34 -11.29 10.60 5.88
CA VAL A 34 -12.67 10.95 5.48
C VAL A 34 -12.94 12.44 5.64
N LYS A 35 -12.35 13.08 6.66
CA LYS A 35 -12.42 14.54 6.84
C LYS A 35 -11.55 15.34 5.87
N GLY A 36 -10.69 14.68 5.08
CA GLY A 36 -9.73 15.33 4.20
C GLY A 36 -8.52 15.94 4.91
N ASP A 37 -8.35 15.67 6.21
CA ASP A 37 -7.23 16.19 7.01
C ASP A 37 -6.05 15.22 6.95
N ALA A 38 -5.26 15.35 5.89
CA ALA A 38 -4.06 14.52 5.70
C ALA A 38 -3.02 14.74 6.80
N VAL A 39 -2.96 15.93 7.40
CA VAL A 39 -1.96 16.26 8.42
C VAL A 39 -2.23 15.48 9.71
N ASN A 40 -3.47 15.51 10.20
CA ASN A 40 -3.84 14.75 11.39
C ASN A 40 -3.85 13.23 11.12
N ALA A 41 -4.21 12.79 9.91
CA ALA A 41 -4.05 11.40 9.50
C ALA A 41 -2.57 10.94 9.61
N LEU A 42 -1.62 11.73 9.09
CA LEU A 42 -0.20 11.41 9.18
C LEU A 42 0.33 11.46 10.62
N LYS A 43 -0.16 12.37 11.48
CA LYS A 43 0.18 12.38 12.91
C LYS A 43 -0.24 11.07 13.59
N CYS A 44 -1.47 10.61 13.36
CA CYS A 44 -1.95 9.33 13.89
C CYS A 44 -1.12 8.14 13.38
N LEU A 45 -0.75 8.14 12.09
CA LEU A 45 0.12 7.09 11.53
C LEU A 45 1.53 7.10 12.11
N ARG A 46 2.13 8.29 12.35
CA ARG A 46 3.43 8.39 13.02
C ARG A 46 3.37 7.82 14.44
N HIS A 47 2.32 8.15 15.18
CA HIS A 47 2.10 7.56 16.50
C HIS A 47 1.97 6.04 16.40
N SER A 48 1.21 5.53 15.43
CA SER A 48 1.08 4.09 15.19
C SER A 48 2.44 3.43 14.90
N LEU A 49 3.26 4.00 14.01
CA LEU A 49 4.59 3.45 13.68
C LEU A 49 5.57 3.41 14.84
N ASN A 50 5.48 4.37 15.77
CA ASN A 50 6.36 4.41 16.93
C ASN A 50 6.00 3.35 17.98
N ASN A 51 4.72 2.97 18.05
CA ASN A 51 4.19 2.07 19.09
C ASN A 51 3.86 0.66 18.57
N ALA A 52 3.82 0.46 17.25
CA ALA A 52 3.53 -0.84 16.66
C ALA A 52 4.75 -1.78 16.74
N PRO A 53 4.51 -3.10 16.96
CA PRO A 53 5.52 -4.14 16.74
C PRO A 53 6.16 -4.04 15.35
N PRO A 54 7.46 -4.35 15.19
CA PRO A 54 8.18 -4.19 13.92
C PRO A 54 7.50 -4.87 12.71
N ASP A 55 6.91 -6.05 12.92
CA ASP A 55 6.20 -6.86 11.93
C ASP A 55 4.83 -6.28 11.52
N MET A 56 4.28 -5.35 12.31
CA MET A 56 2.97 -4.74 12.08
C MET A 56 3.06 -3.30 11.54
N LYS A 57 4.27 -2.77 11.32
CA LYS A 57 4.48 -1.39 10.84
C LYS A 57 4.08 -1.21 9.38
N ASP A 58 3.99 -2.29 8.61
CA ASP A 58 3.55 -2.29 7.21
C ASP A 58 2.16 -1.64 7.03
N VAL A 59 1.21 -1.89 7.95
CA VAL A 59 -0.15 -1.33 7.90
C VAL A 59 -0.12 0.20 7.88
N ALA A 60 0.68 0.80 8.76
CA ALA A 60 0.78 2.24 8.85
C ALA A 60 1.62 2.83 7.70
N LEU A 61 2.68 2.13 7.27
CA LEU A 61 3.50 2.54 6.11
C LEU A 61 2.71 2.54 4.80
N VAL A 62 1.89 1.51 4.54
CA VAL A 62 0.97 1.47 3.38
C VAL A 62 -0.02 2.63 3.42
N SER A 63 -0.55 2.93 4.60
CA SER A 63 -1.48 4.05 4.76
C SER A 63 -0.80 5.40 4.49
N MET A 64 0.45 5.58 4.93
CA MET A 64 1.25 6.76 4.62
C MET A 64 1.53 6.87 3.12
N ALA A 65 1.93 5.77 2.47
CA ALA A 65 2.20 5.72 1.04
C ALA A 65 0.98 6.17 0.22
N ASN A 66 -0.22 5.69 0.58
CA ASN A 66 -1.47 6.09 -0.06
C ASN A 66 -1.80 7.58 0.15
N ILE A 67 -1.56 8.12 1.34
CA ILE A 67 -1.78 9.55 1.61
C ILE A 67 -0.80 10.40 0.79
N TYR A 68 0.49 10.04 0.76
CA TYR A 68 1.49 10.75 -0.03
C TYR A 68 1.21 10.67 -1.52
N HIS A 69 0.79 9.49 -2.02
CA HIS A 69 0.39 9.30 -3.41
C HIS A 69 -0.77 10.22 -3.79
N GLN A 70 -1.83 10.26 -2.98
CA GLN A 70 -2.98 11.14 -3.21
C GLN A 70 -2.60 12.63 -3.17
N ALA A 71 -1.58 12.99 -2.40
CA ALA A 71 -1.05 14.35 -2.31
C ALA A 71 -0.05 14.70 -3.44
N GLY A 72 0.24 13.78 -4.36
CA GLY A 72 1.25 13.99 -5.41
C GLY A 72 2.71 13.94 -4.93
N LEU A 73 2.94 13.57 -3.66
CA LEU A 73 4.27 13.45 -3.06
C LEU A 73 4.87 12.07 -3.39
N LEU A 74 5.13 11.83 -4.69
CA LEU A 74 5.41 10.50 -5.23
C LEU A 74 6.70 9.88 -4.65
N HIS A 75 7.76 10.65 -4.42
CA HIS A 75 8.99 10.14 -3.80
C HIS A 75 8.77 9.70 -2.34
N SER A 76 8.05 10.50 -1.54
CA SER A 76 7.69 10.12 -0.17
C SER A 76 6.79 8.89 -0.14
N ALA A 77 5.91 8.76 -1.13
CA ALA A 77 5.06 7.59 -1.31
C ALA A 77 5.88 6.32 -1.60
N LEU A 78 6.88 6.40 -2.48
CA LEU A 78 7.79 5.28 -2.77
C LEU A 78 8.61 4.88 -1.55
N ILE A 79 9.14 5.84 -0.78
CA ILE A 79 9.90 5.55 0.45
C ILE A 79 9.02 4.78 1.44
N ALA A 80 7.80 5.25 1.69
CA ALA A 80 6.88 4.58 2.60
C ALA A 80 6.44 3.20 2.08
N GLY A 81 6.12 3.10 0.78
CA GLY A 81 5.71 1.84 0.15
C GLY A 81 6.84 0.79 0.10
N GLY A 82 8.07 1.22 -0.18
CA GLY A 82 9.26 0.36 -0.17
C GLY A 82 9.61 -0.14 1.22
N ALA A 83 9.50 0.73 2.23
CA ALA A 83 9.64 0.32 3.63
C ALA A 83 8.59 -0.71 4.04
N ALA A 84 7.33 -0.54 3.60
CA ALA A 84 6.30 -1.55 3.84
C ALA A 84 6.63 -2.89 3.15
N LEU A 85 7.10 -2.83 1.90
CA LEU A 85 7.47 -4.02 1.12
C LEU A 85 8.57 -4.82 1.79
N GLY A 86 9.55 -4.16 2.43
CA GLY A 86 10.61 -4.81 3.19
C GLY A 86 10.12 -5.60 4.41
N ILE A 87 8.98 -5.21 4.98
CA ILE A 87 8.36 -5.88 6.14
C ILE A 87 7.46 -7.03 5.67
N SER A 88 6.56 -6.74 4.71
CA SER A 88 5.52 -7.67 4.27
C SER A 88 5.58 -7.88 2.75
N PRO A 89 6.58 -8.62 2.22
CA PRO A 89 6.81 -8.73 0.78
C PRO A 89 5.69 -9.42 0.00
N LYS A 90 4.79 -10.15 0.67
CA LYS A 90 3.67 -10.88 0.05
C LYS A 90 2.32 -10.18 0.22
N LEU A 91 2.27 -8.98 0.79
CA LEU A 91 1.01 -8.27 0.98
C LEU A 91 0.54 -7.60 -0.32
N VAL A 92 -0.56 -8.10 -0.87
CA VAL A 92 -1.16 -7.64 -2.15
C VAL A 92 -1.34 -6.12 -2.19
N ALA A 93 -1.79 -5.52 -1.08
CA ALA A 93 -2.02 -4.08 -0.98
C ALA A 93 -0.76 -3.24 -1.23
N ILE A 94 0.42 -3.73 -0.84
CA ILE A 94 1.70 -3.03 -1.03
C ILE A 94 2.06 -3.01 -2.52
N HIS A 95 2.01 -4.17 -3.18
CA HIS A 95 2.30 -4.29 -4.61
C HIS A 95 1.38 -3.40 -5.44
N PHE A 96 0.09 -3.41 -5.15
CA PHE A 96 -0.86 -2.56 -5.85
C PHE A 96 -0.63 -1.06 -5.58
N THR A 97 -0.27 -0.69 -4.35
CA THR A 97 0.04 0.70 -3.99
C THR A 97 1.29 1.19 -4.73
N LEU A 98 2.38 0.42 -4.73
CA LEU A 98 3.60 0.75 -5.47
C LEU A 98 3.36 0.85 -6.97
N ALA A 99 2.57 -0.07 -7.54
CA ALA A 99 2.20 -0.02 -8.95
C ALA A 99 1.48 1.30 -9.31
N ASN A 100 0.51 1.72 -8.48
CA ASN A 100 -0.21 2.98 -8.69
C ASN A 100 0.71 4.20 -8.57
N ILE A 101 1.70 4.17 -7.66
CA ILE A 101 2.66 5.26 -7.50
C ILE A 101 3.55 5.38 -8.74
N TYR A 102 4.13 4.27 -9.23
CA TYR A 102 4.92 4.25 -10.46
C TYR A 102 4.08 4.68 -11.68
N ALA A 103 2.82 4.23 -11.78
CA ALA A 103 1.92 4.65 -12.85
C ALA A 103 1.67 6.17 -12.83
N SER A 104 1.55 6.78 -11.65
CA SER A 104 1.44 8.24 -11.50
C SER A 104 2.72 9.00 -11.83
N MET A 105 3.88 8.33 -11.79
CA MET A 105 5.16 8.87 -12.28
C MET A 105 5.36 8.67 -13.78
N ALA A 106 4.39 8.08 -14.49
CA ALA A 106 4.51 7.61 -15.88
C ALA A 106 5.64 6.56 -16.11
N ASP A 107 6.14 5.95 -15.03
CA ASP A 107 7.06 4.82 -15.10
C ASP A 107 6.25 3.52 -15.26
N TYR A 108 5.80 3.30 -16.50
CA TYR A 108 4.91 2.19 -16.82
C TYR A 108 5.61 0.83 -16.74
N GLU A 109 6.94 0.78 -16.89
CA GLU A 109 7.69 -0.46 -16.78
C GLU A 109 7.61 -1.02 -15.36
N HIS A 110 7.99 -0.22 -14.36
CA HIS A 110 7.89 -0.64 -12.96
C HIS A 110 6.44 -0.79 -12.51
N ALA A 111 5.53 0.07 -12.99
CA ALA A 111 4.10 -0.08 -12.70
C ALA A 111 3.56 -1.45 -13.13
N LEU A 112 3.86 -1.88 -14.36
CA LEU A 112 3.44 -3.19 -14.87
C LEU A 112 4.05 -4.33 -14.07
N GLN A 113 5.34 -4.26 -13.71
CA GLN A 113 5.99 -5.29 -12.85
C GLN A 113 5.21 -5.48 -11.54
N PHE A 114 4.87 -4.40 -10.83
CA PHE A 114 4.13 -4.48 -9.58
C PHE A 114 2.64 -4.86 -9.77
N TYR A 115 1.99 -4.45 -10.87
CA TYR A 115 0.63 -4.93 -11.17
C TYR A 115 0.60 -6.43 -11.47
N TYR A 116 1.56 -6.96 -12.22
CA TYR A 116 1.68 -8.40 -12.45
C TYR A 116 2.02 -9.15 -11.17
N SER A 117 2.87 -8.58 -10.30
CA SER A 117 3.10 -9.12 -8.96
C SER A 117 1.82 -9.15 -8.10
N THR A 118 0.98 -8.12 -8.22
CA THR A 118 -0.35 -8.12 -7.56
C THR A 118 -1.19 -9.31 -8.04
N LEU A 119 -1.18 -9.60 -9.34
CA LEU A 119 -1.92 -10.73 -9.93
C LEU A 119 -1.29 -12.10 -9.65
N SER A 120 0.03 -12.18 -9.42
CA SER A 120 0.68 -13.43 -9.02
C SER A 120 0.33 -13.81 -7.58
N LEU A 121 0.19 -12.82 -6.70
CA LEU A 121 -0.26 -13.00 -5.32
C LEU A 121 -1.78 -13.23 -5.23
N GLN A 122 -2.56 -12.52 -6.05
CA GLN A 122 -4.02 -12.63 -6.11
C GLN A 122 -4.53 -12.49 -7.56
N SER A 123 -4.71 -13.62 -8.24
CA SER A 123 -5.10 -13.69 -9.65
C SER A 123 -6.50 -13.10 -9.95
N THR A 124 -7.37 -13.04 -8.94
CA THR A 124 -8.73 -12.48 -9.03
C THR A 124 -8.80 -10.98 -8.77
N PHE A 125 -7.66 -10.30 -8.57
CA PHE A 125 -7.62 -8.87 -8.25
C PHE A 125 -7.90 -8.00 -9.49
N GLU A 126 -9.19 -7.82 -9.80
CA GLU A 126 -9.64 -7.10 -11.00
C GLU A 126 -9.10 -5.66 -11.14
N PRO A 127 -8.93 -4.85 -10.07
CA PRO A 127 -8.37 -3.51 -10.20
C PRO A 127 -6.97 -3.48 -10.83
N ALA A 128 -6.13 -4.50 -10.60
CA ALA A 128 -4.83 -4.58 -11.27
C ALA A 128 -4.98 -4.87 -12.77
N LYS A 129 -5.91 -5.74 -13.17
CA LYS A 129 -6.16 -6.02 -14.59
C LYS A 129 -6.66 -4.78 -15.33
N GLU A 130 -7.56 -4.02 -14.72
CA GLU A 130 -8.06 -2.77 -15.29
C GLU A 130 -6.94 -1.75 -15.49
N ARG A 131 -6.06 -1.58 -14.51
CA ARG A 131 -4.91 -0.67 -14.61
C ARG A 131 -3.92 -1.10 -15.69
N ILE A 132 -3.62 -2.39 -15.81
CA ILE A 132 -2.77 -2.93 -16.88
C ILE A 132 -3.39 -2.64 -18.26
N ARG A 133 -4.68 -2.92 -18.45
CA ARG A 133 -5.39 -2.62 -19.71
C ARG A 133 -5.29 -1.12 -20.04
N ALA A 134 -5.54 -0.26 -19.06
CA ALA A 134 -5.46 1.19 -19.24
C ALA A 134 -4.05 1.66 -19.67
N ILE A 135 -2.99 1.10 -19.09
CA ILE A 135 -1.61 1.40 -19.48
C ILE A 135 -1.36 0.99 -20.95
N TYR A 136 -1.81 -0.19 -21.37
CA TYR A 136 -1.64 -0.63 -22.75
C TYR A 136 -2.43 0.21 -23.76
N CYS A 137 -3.65 0.63 -23.40
CA CYS A 137 -4.44 1.55 -24.21
C CYS A 137 -3.75 2.92 -24.32
N HIS A 138 -3.20 3.43 -23.23
CA HIS A 138 -2.52 4.72 -23.20
C HIS A 138 -1.20 4.72 -23.98
N THR A 139 -0.42 3.64 -23.85
CA THR A 139 0.89 3.52 -24.51
C THR A 139 0.79 3.06 -25.97
N GLY A 140 -0.42 2.82 -26.49
CA GLY A 140 -0.65 2.61 -27.92
C GLY A 140 0.18 1.46 -28.52
N SER A 141 0.35 0.35 -27.79
CA SER A 141 1.12 -0.82 -28.24
C SER A 141 2.64 -0.63 -28.41
N THR A 142 3.25 0.43 -27.87
CA THR A 142 4.72 0.61 -27.94
C THR A 142 5.50 -0.23 -26.92
N PHE A 143 4.88 -0.73 -25.85
CA PHE A 143 5.44 -1.79 -24.99
C PHE A 143 5.21 -3.18 -25.61
N ARG A 144 5.67 -3.39 -26.84
CA ARG A 144 5.92 -4.75 -27.33
C ARG A 144 7.08 -5.28 -26.49
N PHE A 145 6.78 -6.30 -25.68
CA PHE A 145 7.73 -7.16 -24.98
C PHE A 145 9.12 -7.11 -25.63
N HIS A 146 10.06 -6.39 -25.02
CA HIS A 146 11.46 -6.75 -25.18
C HIS A 146 11.67 -8.07 -24.44
N SER A 147 11.24 -9.14 -25.13
CA SER A 147 11.93 -10.42 -25.29
C SER A 147 12.79 -10.90 -24.11
N ARG A 148 12.29 -11.92 -23.41
CA ARG A 148 12.91 -13.25 -23.18
C ARG A 148 12.04 -13.99 -22.15
N ILE A 149 11.04 -14.79 -22.56
CA ILE A 149 11.26 -16.19 -22.98
C ILE A 149 12.73 -16.57 -22.88
N HIS A 150 13.17 -16.95 -21.68
CA HIS A 150 14.25 -17.91 -21.57
C HIS A 150 13.71 -19.26 -22.05
N LEU A 151 13.94 -19.54 -23.33
CA LEU A 151 14.03 -20.90 -23.83
C LEU A 151 15.32 -21.52 -23.30
N ARG A 152 15.19 -22.37 -22.29
CA ARG A 152 15.75 -23.72 -22.27
C ARG A 152 14.97 -24.56 -21.26
#